data_AF-A0A191W050-F1
#
_entry.id   AF-A0A191W050-F1
#
_cell.length_a   1.000
_cell.length_b   1.000
_cell.length_c   1.000
_cell.angle_alpha   90.00
_cell.angle_beta   90.00
_cell.angle_gamma   90.00
#
_symmetry.space_group_name_H-M   'P 1'
#
loop_
_entity.id
_entity.type
_entity.pdbx_description
1 polymer ?
#
loop_
_entity_poly.entity_id
_entity_poly.type
_entity_poly.pdbx_seq_one_letter_code
_entity_poly.pdbx_strand_id
1 'polypeptide(L)'
;DIVRGRDLYLGDNGKDRLEENLRKIFKKIYDKLDGKKGKKQDAKERYKDDNGGNYYQLREDWWNNNRKMVWYAITCGAAGGEYFRKTCGTGTPTNKQCRCTTRVVPTYFDYVPQFLRW
;
A
#
# COMPACT_ATOMS: atom_id res chain seq x y z
N ASP A 1 3.25 -2.52 5.30
CA ASP A 1 2.64 -3.69 5.94
C ASP A 1 1.44 -3.38 6.80
N ILE A 2 1.50 -2.32 7.62
CA ILE A 2 0.37 -1.86 8.46
C ILE A 2 -0.93 -1.74 7.65
N VAL A 3 -0.93 -0.94 6.57
CA VAL A 3 -2.11 -0.75 5.69
C VAL A 3 -2.68 -2.08 5.17
N ARG A 4 -1.83 -3.09 4.99
CA ARG A 4 -2.18 -4.40 4.43
C ARG A 4 -2.50 -5.46 5.48
N GLY A 5 -2.40 -5.13 6.77
CA GLY A 5 -2.60 -6.09 7.85
C GLY A 5 -1.50 -7.14 7.96
N ARG A 6 -0.29 -6.88 7.42
CA ARG A 6 0.86 -7.81 7.46
C ARG A 6 1.94 -7.41 8.47
N ASP A 7 1.70 -6.36 9.23
CA ASP A 7 2.68 -5.85 10.18
C ASP A 7 2.79 -6.74 11.43
N LEU A 8 4.02 -7.15 11.76
CA LEU A 8 4.39 -8.08 12.82
C LEU A 8 4.68 -7.39 14.16
N TYR A 9 4.67 -6.06 14.24
CA TYR A 9 4.96 -5.35 15.50
C TYR A 9 3.91 -5.69 16.56
N LEU A 10 4.29 -6.32 17.68
CA LEU A 10 3.35 -6.75 18.73
C LEU A 10 3.23 -5.76 19.91
N GLY A 11 3.87 -4.60 19.82
CA GLY A 11 3.87 -3.61 20.91
C GLY A 11 2.58 -2.81 21.02
N ASP A 12 2.29 -2.36 22.25
CA ASP A 12 1.24 -1.46 22.79
C ASP A 12 -0.18 -1.44 22.16
N ASN A 13 -1.15 -1.14 23.02
CA ASN A 13 -2.61 -1.06 22.77
C ASN A 13 -3.00 -0.13 21.61
N GLY A 14 -2.13 0.80 21.19
CA GLY A 14 -2.36 1.70 20.07
C GLY A 14 -2.47 1.00 18.71
N LYS A 15 -1.80 -0.15 18.54
CA LYS A 15 -1.85 -0.92 17.28
C LYS A 15 -3.24 -1.48 17.02
N ASP A 16 -3.89 -2.04 18.04
CA ASP A 16 -5.21 -2.64 17.90
C ASP A 16 -6.24 -1.60 17.44
N ARG A 17 -6.18 -0.39 18.02
CA ARG A 17 -7.04 0.73 17.61
C ARG A 17 -6.78 1.15 16.17
N LEU A 18 -5.52 1.19 15.73
CA LEU A 18 -5.18 1.50 14.34
C LEU A 18 -5.71 0.44 13.38
N GLU A 19 -5.50 -0.84 13.69
CA GLU A 19 -5.96 -1.95 12.87
C GLU A 19 -7.49 -2.04 12.82
N GLU A 20 -8.18 -1.81 13.94
CA GLU A 20 -9.64 -1.74 13.99
C GLU A 20 -10.17 -0.60 13.11
N ASN A 21 -9.52 0.57 13.14
CA ASN A 21 -9.88 1.69 12.27
C ASN A 21 -9.66 1.37 10.79
N LEU A 22 -8.57 0.70 10.45
CA LEU A 22 -8.31 0.24 9.08
C LEU A 22 -9.40 -0.75 8.62
N ARG A 23 -9.78 -1.73 9.45
CA ARG A 23 -10.88 -2.65 9.14
C ARG A 23 -12.19 -1.91 8.88
N LYS A 24 -12.53 -0.92 9.72
CA LYS A 24 -13.72 -0.07 9.53
C LYS A 24 -13.68 0.72 8.22
N ILE A 25 -12.51 1.26 7.85
CA ILE A 25 -12.34 2.00 6.58
C ILE A 25 -12.49 1.05 5.38
N PHE A 26 -11.80 -0.09 5.40
CA PHE A 26 -11.85 -1.04 4.29
C PHE A 26 -13.21 -1.72 4.14
N LYS A 27 -13.95 -1.94 5.24
CA LYS A 27 -15.37 -2.31 5.20
C LYS A 27 -16.20 -1.28 4.42
N LYS A 28 -16.06 0.01 4.76
CA LYS A 28 -16.77 1.09 4.04
C LYS A 28 -16.37 1.18 2.57
N ILE A 29 -15.11 0.91 2.22
CA ILE A 29 -14.65 0.84 0.83
C ILE A 29 -15.31 -0.35 0.12
N TYR A 30 -15.28 -1.53 0.74
CA TYR A 30 -15.92 -2.75 0.23
C TYR A 30 -17.42 -2.54 -0.03
N ASP A 31 -18.13 -1.96 0.93
CA ASP A 31 -19.56 -1.68 0.82
C ASP A 31 -19.87 -0.75 -0.36
N LYS A 32 -18.94 0.14 -0.70
CA LYS A 32 -18.99 1.09 -1.82
C LYS A 32 -18.32 0.60 -3.10
N LEU A 33 -17.93 -0.67 -3.20
CA LEU A 33 -17.49 -1.28 -4.47
C LEU A 33 -18.68 -1.49 -5.42
N ASP A 34 -19.43 -0.41 -5.68
CA ASP A 34 -20.46 -0.36 -6.68
C ASP A 34 -19.76 -0.11 -8.03
N GLY A 35 -19.55 -1.20 -8.79
CA GLY A 35 -19.01 -1.11 -10.13
C GLY A 35 -19.79 -0.12 -10.99
N LYS A 36 -19.11 0.56 -11.93
CA LYS A 36 -19.79 1.30 -13.01
C LYS A 36 -20.89 0.38 -13.60
N LYS A 37 -22.12 0.89 -13.65
CA LYS A 37 -23.37 0.24 -14.15
C LYS A 37 -23.10 -1.09 -14.88
N GLY A 38 -23.29 -2.22 -14.19
CA GLY A 38 -23.26 -3.57 -14.79
C GLY A 38 -22.20 -4.56 -14.27
N LYS A 39 -21.20 -4.15 -13.48
CA LYS A 39 -20.13 -5.05 -12.95
C LYS A 39 -20.10 -5.17 -11.41
N LYS A 40 -21.24 -4.91 -10.76
CA LYS A 40 -21.33 -4.76 -9.29
C LYS A 40 -21.08 -6.06 -8.53
N GLN A 41 -21.54 -7.18 -9.08
CA GLN A 41 -21.42 -8.48 -8.41
C GLN A 41 -19.97 -8.97 -8.45
N ASP A 42 -19.29 -8.82 -9.58
CA ASP A 42 -17.92 -9.29 -9.79
C ASP A 42 -16.90 -8.68 -8.81
N ALA A 43 -17.00 -7.38 -8.52
CA ALA A 43 -16.04 -6.70 -7.66
C ALA A 43 -16.20 -7.08 -6.19
N LYS A 44 -17.44 -7.10 -5.68
CA LYS A 44 -17.71 -7.52 -4.30
C LYS A 44 -17.45 -9.01 -4.08
N GLU A 45 -17.72 -9.84 -5.08
CA GLU A 45 -17.39 -11.27 -5.03
C GLU A 45 -15.89 -11.49 -5.02
N ARG A 46 -15.14 -10.81 -5.90
CA ARG A 46 -13.66 -10.90 -5.92
C ARG A 46 -13.03 -10.54 -4.57
N TYR A 47 -13.54 -9.51 -3.90
CA TYR A 47 -13.01 -9.03 -2.63
C TYR A 47 -13.80 -9.53 -1.42
N LYS A 48 -14.65 -10.54 -1.60
CA LYS A 48 -15.40 -11.14 -0.51
C LYS A 48 -14.40 -11.65 0.53
N ASP A 49 -14.66 -11.29 1.78
CA ASP A 49 -13.74 -11.59 2.86
C ASP A 49 -14.36 -12.59 3.82
N ASP A 50 -14.16 -13.86 3.51
CA ASP A 50 -14.58 -14.97 4.37
C ASP A 50 -13.69 -15.09 5.64
N ASN A 51 -12.60 -14.31 5.73
CA ASN A 51 -11.59 -14.38 6.79
C ASN A 51 -11.77 -13.34 7.91
N GLY A 52 -13.01 -12.97 8.23
CA GLY A 52 -13.31 -12.19 9.45
C GLY A 52 -13.18 -10.68 9.35
N GLY A 53 -13.33 -10.09 8.16
CA GLY A 53 -13.46 -8.64 7.97
C GLY A 53 -12.13 -7.87 7.93
N ASN A 54 -11.02 -8.53 7.60
CA ASN A 54 -9.73 -7.88 7.36
C ASN A 54 -9.56 -7.38 5.92
N TYR A 55 -10.27 -7.95 4.95
CA TYR A 55 -10.24 -7.57 3.53
C TYR A 55 -8.85 -7.62 2.89
N TYR A 56 -8.06 -8.66 3.19
CA TYR A 56 -6.65 -8.75 2.77
C TYR A 56 -6.44 -8.50 1.28
N GLN A 57 -7.23 -9.13 0.40
CA GLN A 57 -7.10 -8.94 -1.05
C GLN A 57 -7.39 -7.49 -1.47
N LEU A 58 -8.42 -6.87 -0.89
CA LEU A 58 -8.76 -5.47 -1.16
C LEU A 58 -7.65 -4.52 -0.67
N ARG A 59 -7.07 -4.78 0.51
CA ARG A 59 -5.97 -3.99 1.06
C ARG A 59 -4.70 -4.10 0.23
N GLU A 60 -4.35 -5.29 -0.27
CA GLU A 60 -3.21 -5.51 -1.17
C GLU A 60 -3.40 -4.75 -2.49
N ASP A 61 -4.55 -4.90 -3.13
CA ASP A 61 -4.84 -4.24 -4.40
C ASP A 61 -4.92 -2.71 -4.23
N TRP A 62 -5.49 -2.24 -3.13
CA TRP A 62 -5.48 -0.82 -2.77
C TRP A 62 -4.04 -0.31 -2.60
N TRP A 63 -3.17 -1.04 -1.90
CA TRP A 63 -1.78 -0.64 -1.75
C TRP A 63 -1.07 -0.61 -3.11
N ASN A 64 -1.22 -1.64 -3.93
CA ASN A 64 -0.63 -1.71 -5.27
C ASN A 64 -1.02 -0.51 -6.14
N ASN A 65 -2.30 -0.11 -6.09
CA ASN A 65 -2.80 1.02 -6.87
C ASN A 65 -2.34 2.38 -6.34
N ASN A 66 -2.20 2.54 -5.01
CA ASN A 66 -1.94 3.83 -4.37
C ASN A 66 -0.47 4.06 -3.96
N ARG A 67 0.39 3.02 -3.95
CA ARG A 67 1.79 3.11 -3.48
C ARG A 67 2.60 4.21 -4.17
N LYS A 68 2.31 4.53 -5.43
CA LYS A 68 2.97 5.63 -6.16
C LYS A 68 2.69 6.99 -5.50
N MET A 69 1.43 7.24 -5.13
CA MET A 69 1.03 8.48 -4.46
C MET A 69 1.55 8.55 -3.03
N VAL A 70 1.57 7.41 -2.32
CA VAL A 70 2.16 7.32 -0.98
C VAL A 70 3.67 7.61 -1.03
N TRP A 71 4.40 7.01 -1.98
CA TRP A 71 5.83 7.30 -2.17
C TRP A 71 6.06 8.78 -2.46
N TYR A 72 5.25 9.37 -3.34
CA TYR A 72 5.29 10.80 -3.61
C TYR A 72 5.11 11.60 -2.32
N ALA A 73 4.04 11.37 -1.55
CA ALA A 73 3.80 12.11 -0.31
C ALA A 73 4.98 12.03 0.69
N ILE A 74 5.53 10.83 0.92
CA ILE A 74 6.64 10.62 1.86
C ILE A 74 7.92 11.35 1.41
N THR A 75 8.15 11.44 0.10
CA THR A 75 9.34 12.06 -0.47
C THR A 75 9.19 13.55 -0.77
N CYS A 76 8.04 14.16 -0.49
CA CYS A 76 7.81 15.59 -0.75
C CYS A 76 8.80 16.51 -0.03
N GLY A 77 9.15 16.18 1.21
CA GLY A 77 10.08 16.95 2.04
C GLY A 77 11.52 16.44 2.04
N ALA A 78 11.89 15.52 1.13
CA ALA A 78 13.24 15.00 1.06
C ALA A 78 14.22 16.14 0.72
N ALA A 79 15.19 16.40 1.61
CA ALA A 79 16.12 17.54 1.54
C ALA A 79 17.18 17.44 0.42
N GLY A 80 17.02 16.52 -0.53
CA GLY A 80 18.08 16.07 -1.42
C GLY A 80 18.37 14.58 -1.20
N GLY A 81 18.73 13.87 -2.27
CA GLY A 81 19.16 12.49 -2.19
C GLY A 81 18.67 11.63 -3.35
N GLU A 82 19.48 10.63 -3.68
CA GLU A 82 19.12 9.58 -4.61
C GLU A 82 18.78 8.30 -3.84
N TYR A 83 17.85 7.51 -4.33
CA TYR A 83 17.67 6.15 -3.86
C TYR A 83 18.93 5.34 -4.20
N PHE A 84 19.45 4.61 -3.22
CA PHE A 84 20.76 3.95 -3.30
C PHE A 84 20.88 2.94 -4.45
N ARG A 85 19.76 2.42 -4.99
CA ARG A 85 19.76 1.62 -6.21
C ARG A 85 19.34 2.46 -7.41
N LYS A 86 20.04 2.29 -8.52
CA LYS A 86 19.66 2.87 -9.81
C LYS A 86 18.53 2.07 -10.43
N THR A 87 17.29 2.34 -10.03
CA THR A 87 16.09 1.57 -10.40
C THR A 87 15.16 2.32 -11.34
N CYS A 88 15.50 3.54 -11.74
CA CYS A 88 14.66 4.31 -12.65
C CYS A 88 14.89 3.85 -14.09
N GLY A 89 13.88 3.21 -14.68
CA GLY A 89 13.87 2.80 -16.09
C GLY A 89 15.10 1.95 -16.45
N THR A 90 15.97 2.48 -17.32
CA THR A 90 17.20 1.86 -17.83
C THR A 90 18.36 1.84 -16.83
N GLY A 91 18.08 1.85 -15.53
CA GLY A 91 19.13 1.88 -14.49
C GLY A 91 19.68 3.28 -14.22
N THR A 92 18.84 4.30 -14.34
CA THR A 92 19.18 5.67 -13.93
C THR A 92 18.95 5.86 -12.42
N PRO A 93 19.71 6.75 -11.76
CA PRO A 93 19.41 7.12 -10.39
C PRO A 93 18.11 7.93 -10.30
N THR A 94 17.52 7.99 -9.12
CA THR A 94 16.43 8.94 -8.86
C THR A 94 16.97 10.36 -8.80
N ASN A 95 16.11 11.36 -9.01
CA ASN A 95 16.47 12.74 -8.74
C ASN A 95 16.58 13.02 -7.22
N LYS A 96 16.92 14.28 -6.86
CA LYS A 96 17.11 14.79 -5.50
C LYS A 96 15.96 14.54 -4.50
N GLN A 97 14.80 14.06 -4.94
CA GLN A 97 13.67 13.74 -4.06
C GLN A 97 13.45 12.22 -3.96
N CYS A 98 14.46 11.39 -4.20
CA CYS A 98 14.32 9.94 -4.24
C CYS A 98 13.20 9.47 -5.20
N ARG A 99 12.97 10.20 -6.30
CA ARG A 99 11.93 9.92 -7.30
C ARG A 99 12.51 9.71 -8.69
N CYS A 100 11.92 8.79 -9.44
CA CYS A 100 12.14 8.70 -10.87
C CYS A 100 11.32 9.78 -11.60
N THR A 101 11.84 10.32 -12.70
CA THR A 101 11.08 11.24 -13.59
C THR A 101 9.79 10.59 -14.10
N THR A 102 9.83 9.28 -14.34
CA THR A 102 8.66 8.46 -14.73
C THR A 102 7.63 8.25 -13.61
N ARG A 103 7.86 8.81 -12.41
CA ARG A 103 7.02 8.67 -11.21
C ARG A 103 6.79 7.23 -10.76
N VAL A 104 7.65 6.31 -11.19
CA VAL A 104 7.70 4.94 -10.67
C VAL A 104 8.32 4.96 -9.27
N VAL A 105 7.83 4.09 -8.38
CA VAL A 105 8.43 3.90 -7.05
C VAL A 105 9.76 3.16 -7.24
N PRO A 106 10.90 3.72 -6.80
CA PRO A 106 12.23 3.15 -7.06
C PRO A 106 12.55 1.91 -6.19
N THR A 107 11.63 1.50 -5.32
CA THR A 107 11.80 0.38 -4.40
C THR A 107 10.70 -0.66 -4.54
N TYR A 108 11.04 -1.90 -4.19
CA TYR A 108 10.11 -3.03 -4.05
C TYR A 108 10.18 -3.62 -2.63
N PHE A 109 10.74 -2.90 -1.65
CA PHE A 109 10.81 -3.39 -0.27
C PHE A 109 9.43 -3.67 0.32
N ASP A 110 8.39 -2.97 -0.12
CA ASP A 110 7.02 -3.29 0.22
C ASP A 110 6.52 -4.64 -0.34
N TYR A 111 7.25 -5.33 -1.19
CA TYR A 111 6.94 -6.71 -1.61
C TYR A 111 7.89 -7.75 -1.01
N VAL A 112 8.84 -7.34 -0.17
CA VAL A 112 9.73 -8.25 0.58
C VAL A 112 9.07 -8.54 1.94
N PRO A 113 9.02 -9.79 2.44
CA PRO A 113 8.50 -10.10 3.79
C PRO A 113 9.15 -9.24 4.89
N GLN A 114 8.38 -8.76 5.86
CA GLN A 114 8.86 -7.84 6.91
C GLN A 114 10.08 -8.36 7.67
N PHE A 115 10.07 -9.64 8.01
CA PHE A 115 11.18 -10.31 8.70
C PHE A 115 12.53 -10.18 7.97
N LEU A 116 12.53 -10.16 6.64
CA LEU A 116 13.76 -10.01 5.84
C LEU A 116 14.19 -8.56 5.65
N ARG A 117 13.40 -7.58 6.11
CA ARG A 117 13.70 -6.14 6.02
C ARG A 117 14.17 -5.55 7.36
N TRP A 118 13.95 -6.26 8.46
CA TRP A 118 14.36 -5.88 9.81
C TRP A 118 15.74 -6.42 10.13
#